data_AF-A0A2D2CW08-F1
#
_entry.id   AF-A0A2D2CW08-F1
#
_cell.length_a   1.000
_cell.length_b   1.000
_cell.length_c   1.000
_cell.angle_alpha   90.00
_cell.angle_beta   90.00
_cell.angle_gamma   90.00
#
_symmetry.space_group_name_H-M   'P 1'
#
loop_
_entity.id
_entity.type
_entity.pdbx_description
1 polymer ?
#
loop_
_entity_poly.entity_id
_entity_poly.type
_entity_poly.pdbx_seq_one_letter_code
_entity_poly.pdbx_strand_id
1 'polypeptide(L)'
;MTLSELITARAEAGAAYVAAVAELRSTIIELAALDATLANLNVSTSPNPPATFFQLASDHWQHLLRHPDFVAGFAPLLPEVNDRRDLLIACYPSPEG
;
A
#
# COMPACT_ATOMS: atom_id res chain seq x y z
N MET A 1 -21.54 30.35 -7.55
CA MET A 1 -20.93 29.16 -8.16
C MET A 1 -21.40 29.05 -9.61
N THR A 2 -20.48 29.23 -10.56
CA THR A 2 -20.69 29.14 -12.01
C THR A 2 -20.33 27.75 -12.51
N LEU A 3 -20.68 27.44 -13.77
CA LEU A 3 -20.26 26.19 -14.42
C LEU A 3 -18.73 26.06 -14.45
N SER A 4 -18.02 27.15 -14.75
CA SER A 4 -16.55 27.15 -14.78
C SER A 4 -15.96 26.84 -13.41
N GLU A 5 -16.53 27.41 -12.34
CA GLU A 5 -16.10 27.16 -10.97
C GLU A 5 -16.33 25.70 -10.57
N LEU A 6 -17.45 25.09 -10.98
CA LEU A 6 -17.72 23.66 -10.76
C LEU A 6 -16.72 22.75 -11.48
N ILE A 7 -16.35 23.08 -12.73
CA ILE A 7 -15.39 22.31 -13.51
C ILE A 7 -14.01 22.36 -12.85
N THR A 8 -13.56 23.55 -12.44
CA THR A 8 -12.29 23.73 -11.71
C THR A 8 -12.29 22.95 -10.41
N ALA A 9 -13.33 23.09 -9.58
CA ALA A 9 -13.44 22.38 -8.30
C ALA A 9 -13.43 20.85 -8.48
N ARG A 10 -14.06 20.33 -9.54
CA ARG A 10 -14.00 18.89 -9.87
C ARG A 10 -12.60 18.44 -10.22
N ALA A 11 -11.85 19.23 -10.99
CA ALA A 11 -10.47 18.89 -11.37
C ALA A 11 -9.54 18.88 -10.15
N GLU A 12 -9.68 19.87 -9.25
CA GLU A 12 -8.94 19.94 -7.99
C GLU A 12 -9.25 18.75 -7.08
N ALA A 13 -10.54 18.44 -6.89
CA ALA A 13 -10.96 17.27 -6.12
C ALA A 13 -10.45 15.96 -6.72
N GLY A 14 -10.42 15.86 -8.06
CA GLY A 14 -9.85 14.74 -8.79
C GLY A 14 -8.36 14.57 -8.54
N ALA A 15 -7.58 15.65 -8.60
CA ALA A 15 -6.16 15.62 -8.30
C ALA A 15 -5.88 15.20 -6.85
N ALA A 16 -6.66 15.73 -5.89
CA ALA A 16 -6.57 15.34 -4.49
C ALA A 16 -6.89 13.84 -4.28
N TYR A 17 -7.90 13.33 -4.99
CA TYR A 17 -8.25 11.91 -4.97
C TYR A 17 -7.09 11.04 -5.47
N VAL A 18 -6.47 11.38 -6.60
CA VAL A 18 -5.31 10.65 -7.13
C VAL A 18 -4.15 10.62 -6.12
N ALA A 19 -3.86 11.76 -5.49
CA ALA A 19 -2.81 11.85 -4.48
C ALA A 19 -3.11 10.96 -3.26
N ALA A 20 -4.34 11.03 -2.72
CA ALA A 20 -4.74 10.23 -1.56
C ALA A 20 -4.70 8.72 -1.86
N VAL A 21 -5.11 8.31 -3.06
CA VAL A 21 -5.04 6.90 -3.48
C VAL A 21 -3.59 6.44 -3.59
N ALA A 22 -2.69 7.26 -4.14
CA ALA A 22 -1.26 6.93 -4.22
C ALA A 22 -0.62 6.80 -2.82
N GLU A 23 -0.94 7.72 -1.90
CA GLU A 23 -0.45 7.69 -0.52
C GLU A 23 -0.96 6.46 0.24
N LEU A 24 -2.25 6.12 0.08
CA LEU A 24 -2.84 4.93 0.68
C LEU A 24 -2.17 3.66 0.17
N ARG A 25 -1.90 3.56 -1.13
CA ARG A 25 -1.17 2.43 -1.71
C ARG A 25 0.22 2.27 -1.10
N SER A 26 0.98 3.36 -1.05
CA SER A 26 2.32 3.39 -0.46
C SER A 26 2.30 2.92 1.00
N THR A 27 1.35 3.44 1.79
CA THR A 27 1.19 3.07 3.20
C THR A 27 0.85 1.59 3.38
N ILE A 28 -0.03 1.04 2.53
CA ILE A 28 -0.38 -0.38 2.59
C ILE A 28 0.81 -1.26 2.21
N ILE A 29 1.62 -0.87 1.22
CA ILE A 29 2.84 -1.59 0.86
C ILE A 29 3.78 -1.67 2.07
N GLU A 30 4.02 -0.54 2.74
CA GLU A 30 4.92 -0.50 3.90
C GLU A 30 4.41 -1.37 5.06
N LEU A 31 3.13 -1.24 5.42
CA LEU A 31 2.53 -2.03 6.50
C LEU A 31 2.50 -3.52 6.17
N ALA A 32 2.13 -3.90 4.93
CA ALA A 32 2.13 -5.28 4.49
C ALA A 32 3.54 -5.89 4.48
N ALA A 33 4.55 -5.11 4.09
CA ALA A 33 5.94 -5.54 4.12
C ALA A 33 6.44 -5.73 5.55
N LEU A 34 6.07 -4.84 6.48
CA LEU A 34 6.36 -4.98 7.90
C LEU A 34 5.69 -6.22 8.50
N ASP A 35 4.41 -6.44 8.23
CA ASP A 35 3.69 -7.66 8.65
C ASP A 35 4.42 -8.92 8.18
N ALA A 36 4.75 -8.99 6.89
CA ALA A 36 5.48 -10.13 6.32
C ALA A 36 6.90 -10.29 6.87
N THR A 37 7.56 -9.19 7.21
CA THR A 37 8.89 -9.19 7.84
C THR A 37 8.81 -9.74 9.26
N LEU A 38 7.82 -9.32 10.05
CA LEU A 38 7.59 -9.82 11.41
C LEU A 38 7.10 -11.27 11.45
N ALA A 39 6.50 -11.75 10.36
CA ALA A 39 6.18 -13.16 10.15
C ALA A 39 7.38 -14.02 9.74
N ASN A 40 8.50 -13.39 9.36
CA ASN A 40 9.71 -14.12 8.97
C ASN A 40 10.46 -14.62 10.22
N LEU A 41 10.72 -15.94 10.27
CA LEU A 41 11.41 -16.57 11.40
C LEU A 41 12.86 -16.09 11.61
N ASN A 42 13.50 -15.55 10.57
CA ASN A 42 14.85 -14.96 10.69
C ASN A 42 14.83 -13.57 11.36
N VAL A 43 13.65 -12.96 11.53
CA VAL A 43 13.49 -11.64 12.13
C VAL A 43 12.79 -11.73 13.48
N SER A 44 11.76 -12.58 13.60
CA SER A 44 10.92 -12.64 14.79
C SER A 44 10.49 -14.08 15.08
N THR A 45 10.54 -14.44 16.36
CA THR A 45 10.02 -15.72 16.90
C THR A 45 8.62 -15.57 17.49
N SER A 46 7.94 -14.44 17.22
CA SER A 46 6.60 -14.19 17.74
C SER A 46 5.64 -15.34 17.35
N PRO A 47 4.90 -15.92 18.31
CA PRO A 47 3.96 -17.00 18.02
C PRO A 47 2.73 -16.53 17.25
N ASN A 48 2.45 -15.21 17.21
CA ASN A 48 1.33 -14.61 16.50
C ASN A 48 1.81 -13.40 15.68
N PRO A 49 2.45 -13.62 14.52
CA PRO A 49 2.85 -12.50 13.68
C PRO A 49 1.63 -11.79 13.07
N PRO A 50 1.67 -10.46 12.92
CA PRO A 50 0.61 -9.73 12.22
C PRO A 50 0.58 -10.11 10.74
N ALA A 51 -0.61 -10.23 10.15
CA ALA A 51 -0.80 -10.63 8.75
C ALA A 51 -1.92 -9.83 8.03
N THR A 52 -2.55 -8.89 8.73
CA THR A 52 -3.77 -8.22 8.26
C THR A 52 -3.53 -7.33 7.04
N PHE A 53 -2.41 -6.61 6.99
CA PHE A 53 -2.11 -5.75 5.85
C PHE A 53 -1.54 -6.54 4.68
N PHE A 54 -0.83 -7.64 4.95
CA PHE A 54 -0.36 -8.53 3.88
C PHE A 54 -1.51 -9.22 3.15
N GLN A 55 -2.54 -9.67 3.88
CA GLN A 55 -3.79 -10.17 3.29
C GLN A 55 -4.49 -9.09 2.49
N LEU A 56 -4.64 -7.89 3.06
CA LEU A 56 -5.23 -6.75 2.36
C LEU A 56 -4.48 -6.42 1.06
N ALA A 57 -3.14 -6.45 1.05
CA ALA A 57 -2.35 -6.21 -0.15
C ALA A 57 -2.53 -7.29 -1.24
N SER A 58 -2.94 -8.49 -0.84
CA SER A 58 -3.26 -9.62 -1.72
C SER A 58 -4.71 -9.60 -2.22
N ASP A 59 -5.58 -8.82 -1.56
CA ASP A 59 -7.01 -8.73 -1.88
C ASP A 59 -7.33 -7.71 -3.00
N HIS A 60 -8.52 -7.86 -3.58
CA HIS A 60 -9.04 -7.01 -4.65
C HIS A 60 -9.66 -5.68 -4.19
N TRP A 61 -9.40 -5.22 -2.96
CA TRP A 61 -10.00 -3.97 -2.43
C TRP A 61 -9.68 -2.74 -3.30
N GLN A 62 -8.56 -2.77 -4.02
CA GLN A 62 -8.15 -1.73 -4.96
C GLN A 62 -9.21 -1.45 -6.03
N HIS A 63 -10.02 -2.44 -6.41
CA HIS A 63 -11.08 -2.24 -7.38
C HIS A 63 -12.13 -1.22 -6.91
N LEU A 64 -12.28 -1.04 -5.60
CA LEU A 64 -13.17 -0.03 -5.01
C LEU A 64 -12.67 1.40 -5.19
N LEU A 65 -11.37 1.58 -5.44
CA LEU A 65 -10.74 2.88 -5.65
C LEU A 65 -10.50 3.21 -7.13
N ARG A 66 -11.05 2.41 -8.05
CA ARG A 66 -10.92 2.68 -9.48
C ARG A 66 -11.91 3.77 -9.87
N HIS A 67 -11.44 4.73 -10.66
CA HIS A 67 -12.28 5.75 -11.27
C HIS A 67 -11.77 6.05 -12.69
N PRO A 68 -12.60 5.96 -13.74
CA PRO A 68 -12.15 6.05 -15.13
C PRO A 68 -11.38 7.35 -15.44
N ASP A 69 -11.78 8.47 -14.84
CA ASP A 69 -11.15 9.77 -15.10
C ASP A 69 -9.93 10.08 -14.23
N PHE A 70 -9.73 9.36 -13.12
CA PHE A 70 -8.72 9.73 -12.11
C PHE A 70 -7.77 8.58 -11.80
N VAL A 71 -8.27 7.35 -11.68
CA VAL A 71 -7.48 6.15 -11.39
C VAL A 71 -8.01 4.98 -12.22
N ALA A 72 -7.50 4.83 -13.44
CA ALA A 72 -8.01 3.86 -14.42
C ALA A 72 -7.80 2.39 -14.00
N GLY A 73 -6.82 2.12 -13.15
CA GLY A 73 -6.52 0.77 -12.72
C GLY A 73 -5.38 0.73 -11.71
N PHE A 74 -5.10 -0.47 -11.24
CA PHE A 74 -4.07 -0.71 -10.25
C PHE A 74 -3.23 -1.90 -10.65
N ALA A 75 -1.91 -1.75 -10.52
CA ALA A 75 -1.00 -2.88 -10.49
C ALA A 75 -1.17 -3.63 -9.16
N PRO A 76 -1.00 -4.97 -9.16
CA PRO A 76 -0.94 -5.77 -7.93
C PRO A 76 0.11 -5.21 -6.97
N LEU A 77 -0.17 -5.16 -5.66
CA LEU A 77 0.82 -4.68 -4.66
C LEU A 77 1.83 -5.73 -4.28
N LEU A 78 1.48 -7.01 -4.43
CA LEU A 78 2.28 -8.11 -3.88
C LEU A 78 3.76 -8.08 -4.34
N PRO A 79 4.10 -7.75 -5.60
CA PRO A 79 5.48 -7.55 -6.00
C PRO A 79 6.19 -6.46 -5.17
N GLU A 80 5.59 -5.27 -5.07
CA GLU A 80 6.17 -4.13 -4.32
C GLU A 80 6.30 -4.43 -2.82
N VAL A 81 5.33 -5.14 -2.25
CA VAL A 81 5.36 -5.63 -0.86
C VAL A 81 6.53 -6.58 -0.63
N ASN A 82 6.73 -7.55 -1.54
CA ASN A 82 7.81 -8.52 -1.42
C ASN A 82 9.19 -7.84 -1.55
N ASP A 83 9.35 -6.94 -2.53
CA ASP A 83 10.60 -6.18 -2.70
C ASP A 83 10.92 -5.37 -1.43
N ARG A 84 9.90 -4.72 -0.85
CA ARG A 84 10.08 -3.95 0.38
C ARG A 84 10.39 -4.83 1.58
N ARG A 85 9.73 -5.97 1.73
CA ARG A 85 10.00 -6.97 2.78
C ARG A 85 11.45 -7.44 2.70
N ASP A 86 11.92 -7.79 1.51
CA ASP A 86 13.27 -8.34 1.32
C ASP A 86 14.34 -7.29 1.68
N LEU A 87 14.09 -6.01 1.36
CA LEU A 87 14.92 -4.90 1.84
C LEU A 87 14.90 -4.76 3.37
N LEU A 88 13.74 -4.89 4.01
CA LEU A 88 13.61 -4.80 5.47
C LEU A 88 14.36 -5.94 6.16
N ILE A 89 14.23 -7.17 5.66
CA ILE A 89 14.96 -8.34 6.17
C ILE A 89 16.47 -8.14 6.01
N ALA A 90 16.93 -7.68 4.83
CA ALA A 90 18.36 -7.44 4.58
C ALA A 90 18.95 -6.35 5.50
N CYS A 91 18.14 -5.37 5.89
CA CYS A 91 18.52 -4.30 6.82
C CYS A 91 18.39 -4.69 8.30
N TYR A 92 17.86 -5.88 8.62
CA TYR A 92 17.79 -6.40 9.99
C TYR A 92 19.02 -7.29 10.26
N PRO A 93 20.09 -6.76 10.88
CA PRO A 93 21.19 -7.60 11.32
C PRO A 93 20.65 -8.54 12.39
N SER A 94 20.72 -9.86 12.14
CA SER A 94 20.30 -10.87 13.11
C SER A 94 20.91 -10.57 14.49
N PRO A 95 20.12 -10.53 15.59
CA PRO A 95 20.64 -10.25 16.92
C PRO A 95 21.52 -11.38 17.49
N GLU A 96 21.70 -12.49 16.77
CA GLU A 96 22.55 -13.61 17.18
C GLU A 96 23.69 -13.83 16.17
N GLY A 97 24.85 -13.25 16.50
CA GLY A 97 26.16 -13.76 16.13
C GLY A 97 26.79 -14.50 17.29
#